data_AF-A0A957ZCL9-F1
#
_entry.id   AF-A0A957ZCL9-F1
#
_cell.length_a   1.000
_cell.length_b   1.000
_cell.length_c   1.000
_cell.angle_alpha   90.00
_cell.angle_beta   90.00
_cell.angle_gamma   90.00
#
_symmetry.space_group_name_H-M   'P 1'
#
loop_
_entity.id
_entity.type
_entity.pdbx_description
1 polymer ?
#
loop_
_entity_poly.entity_id
_entity_poly.type
_entity_poly.pdbx_seq_one_letter_code
_entity_poly.pdbx_strand_id
1 'polypeptide(L)'
;MSHMVRDLAVWGVPYGVTAIADPRAAEIQARTDPLLQDAAFYESADELLANESGRLDGIMIGTRCRLHTEMACKVAPTGLPLFLEKPVAITFDQVQQLAQSWQHADAPVVVSFPLRLSPIVQTVKEIVDSGQIGTVENVVA
;
A
#
# COMPACT_ATOMS: atom_id res chain seq x y z
N MET A 1 -1.70 -9.92 4.14
CA MET A 1 -1.55 -8.86 5.16
C MET A 1 -0.44 -9.15 6.17
N SER A 2 -0.34 -10.36 6.73
CA SER A 2 0.56 -10.62 7.87
C SER A 2 2.05 -10.36 7.63
N HIS A 3 2.61 -10.56 6.42
CA HIS A 3 4.04 -10.33 6.20
C HIS A 3 4.40 -8.84 6.13
N MET A 4 3.66 -8.08 5.29
CA MET A 4 3.93 -6.67 5.00
C MET A 4 3.94 -5.78 6.26
N VAL A 5 2.97 -5.97 7.15
CA VAL A 5 2.90 -5.19 8.39
C VAL A 5 3.99 -5.62 9.36
N ARG A 6 4.27 -6.92 9.47
CA ARG A 6 5.32 -7.45 10.36
C ARG A 6 6.71 -6.95 9.98
N ASP A 7 6.99 -6.79 8.70
CA ASP A 7 8.28 -6.30 8.21
C ASP A 7 8.59 -4.87 8.66
N LEU A 8 7.57 -4.05 8.98
CA LEU A 8 7.79 -2.72 9.56
C LEU A 8 8.51 -2.79 10.90
N ALA A 9 8.31 -3.87 11.66
CA ALA A 9 8.98 -4.05 12.96
C ALA A 9 10.49 -4.20 12.82
N VAL A 10 10.99 -4.68 11.67
CA VAL A 10 12.42 -4.82 11.39
C VAL A 10 13.13 -3.46 11.45
N TRP A 11 12.42 -2.39 11.12
CA TRP A 11 12.95 -1.03 11.09
C TRP A 11 12.81 -0.29 12.43
N GLY A 12 12.27 -0.94 13.46
CA GLY A 12 12.06 -0.33 14.78
C GLY A 12 11.07 0.83 14.77
N VAL A 13 10.27 0.98 13.71
CA VAL A 13 9.24 2.02 13.62
C VAL A 13 8.08 1.60 14.54
N PRO A 14 7.66 2.43 15.50
CA PRO A 14 6.46 2.13 16.28
C PRO A 14 5.23 2.25 15.39
N TYR A 15 4.43 1.19 15.34
CA TYR A 15 3.16 1.15 14.63
C TYR A 15 2.17 0.25 15.36
N GLY A 16 0.88 0.41 15.08
CA GLY A 16 -0.18 -0.49 15.54
C GLY A 16 -1.19 -0.72 14.43
N VAL A 17 -1.73 -1.94 14.35
CA VAL A 17 -2.89 -2.22 13.48
C VAL A 17 -4.14 -1.99 14.30
N THR A 18 -4.84 -0.88 14.06
CA THR A 18 -6.03 -0.48 14.83
C THR A 18 -7.34 -0.89 14.14
N ALA A 19 -7.32 -1.20 12.85
CA ALA A 19 -8.49 -1.64 12.09
C ALA A 19 -8.13 -2.56 10.92
N ILE A 20 -8.98 -3.54 10.64
CA ILE A 20 -8.85 -4.48 9.52
C ILE A 20 -10.18 -4.62 8.79
N ALA A 21 -10.14 -4.53 7.46
CA ALA A 21 -11.24 -4.92 6.59
C ALA A 21 -10.84 -6.16 5.77
N ASP A 22 -11.53 -7.27 5.96
CA ASP A 22 -11.42 -8.48 5.13
C ASP A 22 -12.77 -9.23 5.17
N PRO A 23 -13.26 -9.78 4.04
CA PRO A 23 -14.47 -10.60 4.04
C PRO A 23 -14.43 -11.81 4.99
N ARG A 24 -13.24 -12.20 5.46
CA ARG A 24 -13.00 -13.26 6.45
C ARG A 24 -12.64 -12.69 7.82
N ALA A 25 -13.11 -11.49 8.16
CA ALA A 25 -12.83 -10.80 9.41
C ALA A 25 -12.94 -11.71 10.65
N ALA A 26 -14.06 -12.45 10.75
CA ALA A 26 -14.30 -13.41 11.84
C ALA A 26 -13.23 -14.52 11.91
N GLU A 27 -12.82 -15.08 10.77
CA GLU A 27 -11.76 -16.09 10.72
C GLU A 27 -10.40 -15.52 11.14
N ILE A 28 -10.09 -14.28 10.74
CA ILE A 28 -8.83 -13.63 11.08
C ILE A 28 -8.79 -13.31 12.57
N GLN A 29 -9.88 -12.77 13.12
CA GLN A 29 -10.00 -12.46 14.55
C GLN A 29 -9.83 -13.72 15.40
N ALA A 30 -10.42 -14.85 14.98
CA ALA A 30 -10.31 -16.13 15.70
C ALA A 30 -8.86 -16.68 15.78
N ARG A 31 -7.96 -16.27 14.89
CA ARG A 31 -6.57 -16.74 14.87
C ARG A 31 -5.71 -16.19 16.00
N THR A 32 -6.21 -15.24 16.79
CA THR A 32 -5.53 -14.67 17.98
C THR A 32 -4.10 -14.21 17.66
N ASP A 33 -3.97 -13.35 16.65
CA ASP A 33 -2.69 -12.75 16.26
C ASP A 33 -2.35 -11.59 17.22
N PRO A 34 -1.24 -11.62 17.98
CA PRO A 34 -0.88 -10.54 18.90
C PRO A 34 -0.75 -9.17 18.23
N LEU A 35 -0.41 -9.13 16.95
CA LEU A 35 -0.33 -7.89 16.18
C LEU A 35 -1.70 -7.21 15.99
N LEU A 36 -2.78 -7.99 16.08
CA LEU A 36 -4.14 -7.60 15.76
C LEU A 36 -5.04 -7.57 17.00
N GLN A 37 -4.47 -7.75 18.20
CA GLN A 37 -5.23 -7.84 19.46
C GLN A 37 -6.06 -6.57 19.74
N ASP A 38 -5.58 -5.42 19.28
CA ASP A 38 -6.20 -4.10 19.47
C ASP A 38 -6.95 -3.63 18.20
N ALA A 39 -7.03 -4.47 17.16
CA ALA A 39 -7.67 -4.11 15.91
C ALA A 39 -9.20 -4.28 15.98
N ALA A 40 -9.93 -3.27 15.51
CA ALA A 40 -11.33 -3.42 15.12
C ALA A 40 -11.44 -4.19 13.78
N PHE A 41 -12.44 -5.04 13.66
CA PHE A 41 -12.64 -5.90 12.48
C PHE A 41 -13.91 -5.52 11.73
N TYR A 42 -13.80 -5.41 10.41
CA TYR A 42 -14.87 -5.02 9.49
C TYR A 42 -14.93 -5.99 8.31
N GLU A 43 -16.13 -6.21 7.76
CA GLU A 43 -16.30 -7.10 6.61
C GLU A 43 -16.00 -6.39 5.28
N SER A 44 -16.03 -5.06 5.27
CA SER A 44 -15.77 -4.24 4.09
C SER A 44 -14.92 -3.00 4.37
N ALA A 45 -14.27 -2.50 3.32
CA ALA A 45 -13.53 -1.24 3.39
C ALA A 45 -14.44 -0.05 3.67
N ASP A 46 -15.68 -0.05 3.16
CA ASP A 46 -16.63 1.04 3.38
C ASP A 46 -17.02 1.15 4.86
N GLU A 47 -17.26 0.02 5.52
CA GLU A 47 -17.52 -0.02 6.96
C GLU A 47 -16.33 0.47 7.77
N LEU A 48 -15.12 0.02 7.44
CA LEU A 48 -13.90 0.46 8.12
C LEU A 48 -13.73 1.98 7.99
N LEU A 49 -13.79 2.52 6.77
CA LEU A 49 -13.59 3.95 6.52
C LEU A 49 -14.66 4.81 7.17
N ALA A 50 -15.91 4.34 7.21
CA ALA A 50 -17.00 5.06 7.88
C ALA A 50 -16.83 5.09 9.41
N ASN A 51 -16.46 3.96 10.01
CA ASN A 51 -16.35 3.85 11.47
C ASN A 51 -15.05 4.48 12.00
N GLU A 52 -13.94 4.34 11.28
CA GLU A 52 -12.60 4.77 11.70
C GLU A 52 -12.22 6.18 11.24
N SER A 53 -13.18 6.94 10.72
CA SER A 53 -12.97 8.31 10.25
C SER A 53 -12.35 9.19 11.35
N GLY A 54 -11.22 9.84 11.02
CA GLY A 54 -10.48 10.71 11.94
C GLY A 54 -9.66 9.98 13.02
N ARG A 55 -9.59 8.64 12.99
CA ARG A 55 -8.85 7.83 13.99
C ARG A 55 -7.62 7.12 13.42
N LEU A 56 -7.45 7.10 12.10
CA LEU A 56 -6.36 6.41 11.42
C LEU A 56 -5.27 7.40 10.99
N ASP A 57 -4.01 6.97 11.09
CA ASP A 57 -2.86 7.74 10.61
C ASP A 57 -2.51 7.45 9.13
N GLY A 58 -3.05 6.36 8.58
CA GLY A 58 -2.78 5.90 7.21
C GLY A 58 -3.48 4.59 6.89
N ILE A 59 -3.47 4.22 5.60
CA ILE A 59 -4.13 3.01 5.08
C ILE A 59 -3.12 2.15 4.32
N MET A 60 -3.20 0.83 4.49
CA MET A 60 -2.44 -0.15 3.71
C MET A 60 -3.40 -1.04 2.91
N ILE A 61 -3.32 -1.01 1.59
CA ILE A 61 -4.13 -1.84 0.69
C ILE A 61 -3.27 -2.99 0.16
N GLY A 62 -3.52 -4.19 0.66
CA GLY A 62 -2.90 -5.44 0.22
C GLY A 62 -3.91 -6.47 -0.29
N THR A 63 -4.97 -6.01 -0.97
CA THR A 63 -6.06 -6.85 -1.49
C THR A 63 -5.64 -7.60 -2.78
N ARG A 64 -6.58 -8.27 -3.45
CA ARG A 64 -6.30 -8.82 -4.80
C ARG A 64 -6.14 -7.67 -5.82
N CYS A 65 -5.28 -7.85 -6.81
CA CYS A 65 -4.92 -6.79 -7.79
C CYS A 65 -6.12 -6.10 -8.43
N ARG A 66 -7.19 -6.85 -8.76
CA ARG A 66 -8.42 -6.30 -9.37
C ARG A 66 -9.16 -5.28 -8.49
N LEU A 67 -8.91 -5.29 -7.18
CA LEU A 67 -9.57 -4.44 -6.18
C LEU A 67 -8.73 -3.21 -5.80
N HIS A 68 -7.44 -3.16 -6.17
CA HIS A 68 -6.55 -2.06 -5.77
C HIS A 68 -7.10 -0.69 -6.16
N THR A 69 -7.56 -0.55 -7.40
CA THR A 69 -8.12 0.69 -7.91
C THR A 69 -9.36 1.14 -7.15
N GLU A 70 -10.34 0.24 -6.98
CA GLU A 70 -11.59 0.55 -6.27
C GLU A 70 -11.29 0.99 -4.83
N MET A 71 -10.45 0.23 -4.12
CA MET A 71 -10.11 0.51 -2.73
C MET A 71 -9.33 1.82 -2.59
N ALA A 72 -8.36 2.09 -3.48
CA ALA A 72 -7.62 3.34 -3.46
C ALA A 72 -8.52 4.55 -3.78
N CYS A 73 -9.51 4.41 -4.67
CA CYS A 73 -10.48 5.49 -4.91
C CYS A 73 -11.34 5.80 -3.68
N LYS A 74 -11.71 4.78 -2.89
CA LYS A 74 -12.43 4.96 -1.62
C LYS A 74 -11.60 5.69 -0.57
N VAL A 75 -10.27 5.50 -0.58
CA VAL A 75 -9.35 6.16 0.36
C VAL A 75 -9.05 7.60 -0.03
N ALA A 76 -9.00 7.94 -1.33
CA ALA A 76 -8.67 9.28 -1.81
C ALA A 76 -9.37 10.45 -1.07
N PRO A 77 -10.71 10.44 -0.86
CA PRO A 77 -11.40 11.54 -0.18
C PRO A 77 -11.07 11.66 1.31
N THR A 78 -10.46 10.66 1.93
CA THR A 78 -10.07 10.69 3.36
C THR A 78 -8.84 11.56 3.61
N GLY A 79 -8.02 11.80 2.58
CA GLY A 79 -6.75 12.50 2.72
C GLY A 79 -5.68 11.73 3.52
N LEU A 80 -5.93 10.46 3.86
CA LEU A 80 -4.99 9.63 4.62
C LEU A 80 -3.82 9.16 3.75
N PRO A 81 -2.58 9.13 4.30
CA PRO A 81 -1.45 8.49 3.64
C PRO A 81 -1.79 7.05 3.23
N LEU A 82 -1.39 6.67 2.01
CA LEU A 82 -1.73 5.37 1.44
C LEU A 82 -0.47 4.58 1.07
N PHE A 83 -0.37 3.35 1.58
CA PHE A 83 0.48 2.31 1.03
C PHE A 83 -0.36 1.38 0.14
N LEU A 84 -0.03 1.27 -1.15
CA LEU A 84 -0.78 0.48 -2.13
C LEU A 84 0.10 -0.63 -2.72
N GLU A 85 -0.35 -1.87 -2.63
CA GLU A 85 0.31 -2.98 -3.32
C GLU A 85 0.27 -2.85 -4.85
N LYS A 86 1.30 -3.38 -5.50
CA LYS A 86 1.37 -3.41 -6.97
C LYS A 86 0.57 -4.59 -7.54
N PRO A 87 0.13 -4.52 -8.81
CA PRO A 87 0.02 -3.30 -9.62
C PRO A 87 -1.14 -2.44 -9.12
N VAL A 88 -1.06 -1.12 -9.29
CA VAL A 88 -2.12 -0.19 -8.84
C VAL A 88 -3.43 -0.34 -9.62
N ALA A 89 -3.35 -0.85 -10.84
CA ALA A 89 -4.46 -1.07 -11.77
C ALA A 89 -4.11 -2.24 -12.71
N ILE A 90 -5.14 -2.88 -13.28
CA ILE A 90 -4.98 -3.97 -14.26
C ILE A 90 -5.52 -3.61 -15.66
N THR A 91 -6.15 -2.43 -15.80
CA THR A 91 -6.60 -1.88 -17.09
C THR A 91 -6.27 -0.39 -17.19
N PHE A 92 -6.27 0.16 -18.40
CA PHE A 92 -6.08 1.60 -18.60
C PHE A 92 -7.23 2.44 -18.03
N ASP A 93 -8.48 1.96 -18.11
CA ASP A 93 -9.63 2.64 -17.53
C ASP A 93 -9.47 2.80 -16.00
N GLN A 94 -8.93 1.77 -15.34
CA GLN A 94 -8.61 1.85 -13.92
C GLN A 94 -7.49 2.85 -13.61
N VAL A 95 -6.49 2.99 -14.50
CA VAL A 95 -5.46 4.03 -14.36
C VAL A 95 -6.09 5.42 -14.46
N GLN A 96 -6.99 5.63 -15.42
CA GLN A 96 -7.71 6.90 -15.56
C GLN A 96 -8.59 7.21 -14.35
N GLN A 97 -9.28 6.20 -13.82
CA GLN A 97 -10.08 6.32 -12.60
C GLN A 97 -9.22 6.74 -11.40
N LEU A 98 -8.05 6.13 -11.21
CA LEU A 98 -7.10 6.54 -10.17
C LEU A 98 -6.63 7.98 -10.35
N ALA A 99 -6.24 8.35 -11.58
CA ALA A 99 -5.76 9.70 -11.87
C ALA A 99 -6.84 10.76 -11.55
N GLN A 100 -8.10 10.49 -11.88
CA GLN A 100 -9.23 11.36 -11.56
C GLN A 100 -9.50 11.41 -10.05
N SER A 101 -9.55 10.26 -9.38
CA SER A 101 -9.88 10.17 -7.96
C SER A 101 -8.82 10.84 -7.07
N TRP A 102 -7.56 10.85 -7.50
CA TRP A 102 -6.43 11.39 -6.74
C TRP A 102 -5.96 12.75 -7.25
N GLN A 103 -6.62 13.35 -8.25
CA GLN A 103 -6.21 14.62 -8.88
C GLN A 103 -6.07 15.78 -7.88
N HIS A 104 -6.89 15.77 -6.83
CA HIS A 104 -6.93 16.81 -5.80
C HIS A 104 -6.62 16.26 -4.40
N ALA A 105 -6.07 15.05 -4.32
CA ALA A 105 -5.71 14.44 -3.06
C ALA A 105 -4.27 14.85 -2.69
N ASP A 106 -4.10 15.48 -1.54
CA ASP A 106 -2.79 15.89 -1.03
C ASP A 106 -2.10 14.79 -0.18
N ALA A 107 -2.69 13.59 -0.12
CA ALA A 107 -2.20 12.53 0.73
C ALA A 107 -0.91 11.90 0.15
N PRO A 108 0.12 11.64 0.99
CA PRO A 108 1.29 10.89 0.55
C PRO A 108 0.91 9.46 0.13
N VAL A 109 1.36 9.04 -1.06
CA VAL A 109 1.12 7.69 -1.56
C VAL A 109 2.44 6.97 -1.83
N VAL A 110 2.57 5.75 -1.32
CA VAL A 110 3.65 4.82 -1.65
C VAL A 110 3.05 3.61 -2.36
N VAL A 111 3.57 3.29 -3.54
CA VAL A 111 3.26 2.02 -4.22
C VAL A 111 4.36 1.02 -3.87
N SER A 112 3.96 -0.20 -3.48
CA SER A 112 4.86 -1.29 -3.09
C SER A 112 5.68 -1.80 -4.28
N PHE A 113 6.76 -1.10 -4.62
CA PHE A 113 7.78 -1.55 -5.55
C PHE A 113 9.06 -1.90 -4.77
N PRO A 114 9.08 -2.99 -3.97
CA PRO A 114 10.17 -3.27 -3.04
C PRO A 114 11.54 -3.38 -3.73
N LEU A 115 11.57 -3.91 -4.96
CA LEU A 115 12.80 -4.02 -5.74
C LEU A 115 13.47 -2.66 -5.98
N ARG A 116 12.70 -1.56 -6.10
CA ARG A 116 13.25 -0.21 -6.31
C ARG A 116 14.19 0.19 -5.17
N LEU A 117 13.96 -0.29 -3.96
CA LEU A 117 14.76 0.03 -2.77
C LEU A 117 15.80 -1.05 -2.42
N SER A 118 15.88 -2.13 -3.21
CA SER A 118 16.88 -3.18 -2.98
C SER A 118 18.29 -2.66 -3.23
N PRO A 119 19.31 -3.12 -2.47
CA PRO A 119 20.69 -2.70 -2.67
C PRO A 119 21.18 -2.87 -4.11
N ILE A 120 20.80 -3.98 -4.77
CA ILE A 120 21.18 -4.23 -6.16
C ILE A 120 20.64 -3.18 -7.12
N VAL A 121 19.37 -2.76 -6.99
CA VAL A 121 18.79 -1.73 -7.86
C VAL A 121 19.35 -0.35 -7.54
N GLN A 122 19.59 -0.04 -6.26
CA GLN A 122 20.23 1.21 -5.85
C GLN A 122 21.66 1.32 -6.41
N THR A 123 22.48 0.27 -6.29
CA THR A 123 23.82 0.25 -6.88
C THR A 123 23.79 0.36 -8.41
N VAL A 124 22.86 -0.32 -9.09
CA VAL A 124 22.71 -0.15 -10.55
C VAL A 124 22.36 1.30 -10.89
N LYS A 125 21.45 1.93 -10.13
CA LYS A 125 21.11 3.34 -10.32
C LYS A 125 22.31 4.26 -10.10
N GLU A 126 23.10 4.05 -9.05
CA GLU A 126 24.32 4.82 -8.78
C GLU A 126 25.33 4.72 -9.93
N ILE A 127 25.55 3.51 -10.48
CA ILE A 127 26.45 3.28 -11.62
C ILE A 127 25.96 4.04 -12.86
N VAL A 128 24.65 3.96 -13.16
CA VAL A 128 24.05 4.67 -14.30
C VAL A 128 24.14 6.18 -14.11
N ASP A 129 23.74 6.70 -12.95
CA ASP A 129 23.74 8.15 -12.66
C ASP A 129 25.15 8.74 -12.63
N SER A 130 26.16 7.96 -12.23
CA SER A 130 27.57 8.40 -12.22
C SER A 130 28.19 8.53 -13.62
N GLY A 131 27.54 7.97 -14.65
CA GLY A 131 28.06 7.94 -16.01
C GLY A 131 29.26 7.00 -16.21
N GLN A 132 29.60 6.14 -15.24
CA GLN A 132 30.75 5.23 -15.31
C GLN A 132 30.70 4.27 -16.50
N ILE A 133 29.50 3.97 -17.01
CA ILE A 133 29.27 3.09 -18.17
C ILE A 133 28.99 3.86 -19.48
N GLY A 134 29.10 5.18 -19.48
CA GLY A 134 28.72 6.04 -20.62
C GLY A 134 27.21 6.16 -20.79
N THR A 135 26.77 6.47 -22.01
CA THR A 135 25.34 6.59 -22.34
C THR A 135 24.69 5.21 -22.41
N VAL A 136 23.55 5.05 -21.75
CA VAL A 136 22.76 3.82 -21.83
C VAL A 136 22.04 3.77 -23.18
N GLU A 137 22.51 2.89 -24.08
CA GLU A 137 21.92 2.71 -25.42
C GLU A 137 20.85 1.60 -25.46
N ASN A 138 20.91 0.62 -24.55
CA ASN A 138 20.01 -0.54 -24.56
C ASN A 138 19.73 -1.05 -23.14
N VAL A 139 18.47 -1.42 -22.88
CA VAL A 139 18.03 -2.12 -21.67
C VAL A 139 17.18 -3.33 -22.11
N VAL A 140 17.54 -4.52 -21.62
CA VAL A 140 16.81 -5.78 -21.90
C VAL A 140 16.21 -6.31 -20.60
N ALA A 141 14.94 -6.70 -20.65
CA ALA A 141 14.16 -7.22 -19.52
C ALA A 141 13.92 -8.73 -19.66
#